data_AF-A0A9E1L9Z3-F1
#
_entry.id   AF-A0A9E1L9Z3-F1
#
_cell.length_a   1.000
_cell.length_b   1.000
_cell.length_c   1.000
_cell.angle_alpha   90.00
_cell.angle_beta   90.00
_cell.angle_gamma   90.00
#
_symmetry.space_group_name_H-M   'P 1'
#
loop_
_entity.id
_entity.type
_entity.pdbx_description
1 polymer ?
#
loop_
_entity_poly.entity_id
_entity_poly.type
_entity_poly.pdbx_seq_one_letter_code
_entity_poly.pdbx_strand_id
1 'polypeptide(L)'
;MLNVRMIFRREIQSFFNSPMAYIFLVIFAIVSGYFFTNTFFLFGQSDLRVLFDMIPLVYLFFIPAVSMGLIARENNIGTMETISTLPLSTFEFVIGKFLAGFCLIMLGLLATSIH
;
A
#
# COMPACT_ATOMS: atom_id res chain seq x y z
N MET A 1 14.99 -17.58 0.94
CA MET A 1 13.72 -17.33 1.68
C MET A 1 13.86 -16.39 2.89
N LEU A 2 14.85 -16.53 3.77
CA LEU A 2 15.03 -15.61 4.91
C LEU A 2 15.25 -14.15 4.47
N ASN A 3 16.00 -13.96 3.37
CA ASN A 3 16.28 -12.64 2.78
C ASN A 3 15.00 -11.90 2.37
N VAL A 4 14.05 -12.60 1.73
CA VAL A 4 12.75 -12.04 1.32
C VAL A 4 11.99 -11.47 2.52
N ARG A 5 11.95 -12.21 3.63
CA ARG A 5 11.28 -11.76 4.86
C ARG A 5 11.94 -10.52 5.46
N MET A 6 13.27 -10.44 5.42
CA MET A 6 14.00 -9.27 5.90
C MET A 6 13.72 -8.03 5.06
N ILE A 7 13.75 -8.18 3.73
CA ILE A 7 13.46 -7.09 2.79
C ILE A 7 12.01 -6.62 2.97
N PHE A 8 11.06 -7.55 3.02
CA PHE A 8 9.65 -7.25 3.28
C PHE A 8 9.44 -6.44 4.57
N ARG A 9 10.02 -6.88 5.69
CA ARG A 9 9.88 -6.19 6.99
C ARG A 9 10.49 -4.79 6.95
N ARG A 10 11.68 -4.66 6.34
CA ARG A 10 12.37 -3.37 6.17
C ARG A 10 11.51 -2.41 5.34
N GLU A 11 10.91 -2.89 4.26
CA GLU A 11 10.12 -2.08 3.35
C GLU A 11 8.79 -1.64 3.98
N ILE A 12 8.10 -2.52 4.71
CA ILE A 12 6.93 -2.16 5.52
C ILE A 12 7.29 -1.04 6.50
N GLN A 13 8.39 -1.19 7.23
CA GLN A 13 8.83 -0.16 8.17
C GLN A 13 9.18 1.16 7.45
N SER A 14 9.73 1.08 6.24
CA SER A 14 9.98 2.27 5.41
C SER A 14 8.68 2.98 5.01
N PHE A 15 7.63 2.23 4.66
CA PHE A 15 6.32 2.80 4.36
C PHE A 15 5.72 3.51 5.58
N PHE A 16 5.76 2.90 6.76
CA PHE A 16 5.28 3.52 8.01
C PHE A 16 6.22 4.61 8.56
N ASN A 17 7.42 4.79 8.02
CA ASN A 17 8.26 5.96 8.31
C ASN A 17 8.04 7.08 7.30
N SER A 18 7.34 6.80 6.19
CA SER A 18 7.01 7.79 5.15
C SER A 18 5.70 8.48 5.48
N PRO A 19 5.65 9.83 5.44
CA PRO A 19 4.40 10.58 5.63
C PRO A 19 3.31 10.19 4.63
N MET A 20 3.71 9.77 3.42
CA MET A 20 2.78 9.44 2.33
C MET A 20 1.82 8.29 2.67
N ALA A 21 2.30 7.26 3.39
CA ALA A 21 1.46 6.12 3.76
C ALA A 21 0.35 6.54 4.74
N TYR A 22 0.66 7.41 5.70
CA TYR A 22 -0.32 7.95 6.64
C TYR A 22 -1.34 8.86 5.96
N ILE A 23 -0.88 9.76 5.10
CA ILE A 23 -1.76 10.66 4.34
C ILE A 23 -2.78 9.84 3.56
N PHE A 24 -2.34 8.78 2.88
CA PHE A 24 -3.26 7.90 2.18
C PHE A 24 -4.25 7.20 3.12
N LEU A 25 -3.78 6.53 4.18
CA LEU A 25 -4.67 5.79 5.06
C LEU A 25 -5.75 6.69 5.69
N VAL A 26 -5.39 7.92 6.06
CA VAL A 26 -6.33 8.91 6.60
C VAL A 26 -7.35 9.35 5.54
N ILE A 27 -6.90 9.73 4.34
CA ILE A 27 -7.80 10.15 3.26
C ILE A 27 -8.73 9.00 2.86
N PHE A 28 -8.19 7.79 2.71
CA PHE A 28 -8.94 6.60 2.36
C PHE A 28 -10.00 6.29 3.43
N ALA A 29 -9.66 6.36 4.73
CA ALA A 29 -10.61 6.17 5.83
C ALA A 29 -11.72 7.24 5.86
N ILE A 30 -11.38 8.51 5.64
CA ILE A 30 -12.37 9.61 5.62
C ILE A 30 -13.33 9.45 4.45
N VAL A 31 -12.80 9.20 3.25
CA VAL A 31 -13.63 9.03 2.04
C VAL A 31 -14.54 7.81 2.20
N SER A 32 -13.99 6.66 2.60
CA SER A 32 -14.79 5.44 2.81
C SER A 32 -15.86 5.62 3.89
N GLY A 33 -15.52 6.20 5.05
CA GLY A 33 -16.48 6.48 6.12
C GLY A 33 -17.57 7.48 5.73
N TYR A 34 -17.22 8.51 4.96
CA TYR A 34 -18.19 9.47 4.43
C TYR A 34 -19.19 8.80 3.49
N PHE A 35 -18.70 8.04 2.50
CA PHE A 35 -19.55 7.32 1.55
C PHE A 35 -20.44 6.31 2.27
N PHE A 36 -19.88 5.50 3.17
CA PHE A 36 -20.62 4.52 3.96
C PHE A 36 -21.79 5.14 4.73
N THR A 37 -21.53 6.22 5.48
CA THR A 37 -22.54 6.94 6.25
C THR A 37 -23.63 7.50 5.34
N ASN A 38 -23.24 8.12 4.21
CA ASN A 38 -24.19 8.71 3.27
C ASN A 38 -25.15 7.66 2.68
N THR A 39 -24.63 6.51 2.25
CA THR A 39 -25.46 5.39 1.76
C THR A 39 -26.35 4.78 2.84
N PHE A 40 -25.85 4.65 4.07
CA PHE A 40 -26.61 4.11 5.19
C PHE A 40 -27.86 4.95 5.49
N PHE A 41 -27.72 6.28 5.52
CA PHE A 41 -28.84 7.20 5.77
C PHE A 41 -29.79 7.35 4.58
N LEU A 42 -29.31 7.28 3.34
CA LEU A 42 -30.13 7.47 2.14
C LEU A 42 -30.97 6.24 1.79
N PHE A 43 -30.42 5.04 1.92
CA PHE A 43 -31.08 3.80 1.47
C PHE A 43 -31.63 2.96 2.63
N GLY A 44 -31.27 3.27 3.89
CA GLY A 44 -31.66 2.47 5.06
C GLY A 44 -31.12 1.03 5.02
N GLN A 45 -30.12 0.77 4.17
CA GLN A 45 -29.49 -0.54 3.99
C GLN A 45 -27.98 -0.42 4.20
N SER A 46 -27.41 -1.40 4.90
CA SER A 46 -25.96 -1.57 5.02
C SER A 46 -25.49 -2.46 3.88
N ASP A 47 -25.28 -1.86 2.69
CA ASP A 47 -24.63 -2.52 1.56
C ASP A 47 -23.27 -1.86 1.31
N LEU A 48 -22.25 -2.70 1.14
CA LEU A 48 -20.87 -2.29 0.84
C LEU A 48 -20.65 -2.04 -0.66
N ARG A 49 -21.64 -2.31 -1.53
CA ARG A 49 -21.53 -2.21 -3.00
C ARG A 49 -20.99 -0.86 -3.48
N VAL A 50 -21.58 0.23 -3.00
CA VAL A 50 -21.17 1.60 -3.41
C VAL A 50 -19.73 1.89 -3.03
N LEU A 51 -19.30 1.35 -1.89
CA LEU A 51 -17.95 1.50 -1.41
C LEU A 51 -16.96 0.62 -2.22
N PHE A 52 -17.34 -0.60 -2.60
CA PHE A 52 -16.56 -1.44 -3.51
C PHE A 52 -16.48 -0.88 -4.94
N ASP A 53 -17.47 -0.12 -5.40
CA ASP A 53 -17.41 0.58 -6.70
C ASP A 53 -16.41 1.75 -6.67
N MET A 54 -16.23 2.39 -5.51
CA MET A 54 -15.31 3.52 -5.34
C MET A 54 -13.86 3.09 -5.08
N ILE A 55 -13.62 1.94 -4.45
CA ILE A 55 -12.27 1.43 -4.16
C ILE A 55 -11.36 1.38 -5.40
N PRO A 56 -11.77 0.84 -6.57
CA PRO A 56 -10.94 0.80 -7.78
C PRO A 56 -10.47 2.19 -8.23
N LEU A 57 -11.34 3.19 -8.14
CA LEU A 57 -11.02 4.56 -8.54
C LEU A 57 -9.97 5.17 -7.61
N VAL A 58 -10.07 4.95 -6.30
CA VAL A 58 -9.06 5.42 -5.34
C VAL A 58 -7.73 4.68 -5.54
N TYR A 59 -7.78 3.37 -5.77
CA TYR A 59 -6.59 2.54 -5.95
C TYR A 59 -5.85 2.82 -7.26
N LEU A 60 -6.56 3.29 -8.29
CA LEU A 60 -5.96 3.72 -9.55
C LEU A 60 -4.91 4.83 -9.36
N PHE A 61 -5.14 5.76 -8.44
CA PHE A 61 -4.15 6.80 -8.12
C PHE A 61 -3.13 6.33 -7.09
N PHE A 62 -3.57 5.53 -6.13
CA PHE A 62 -2.73 5.16 -5.00
C PHE A 62 -1.67 4.10 -5.32
N ILE A 63 -2.03 3.06 -6.07
CA ILE A 63 -1.10 1.98 -6.41
C ILE A 63 0.12 2.54 -7.16
N PRO A 64 -0.03 3.40 -8.19
CA PRO A 64 1.10 4.08 -8.81
C PRO A 64 1.89 4.93 -7.82
N ALA A 65 1.23 5.72 -6.97
CA ALA A 65 1.91 6.58 -6.01
C ALA A 65 2.81 5.81 -5.02
N VAL A 66 2.36 4.67 -4.51
CA VAL A 66 3.16 3.80 -3.62
C VAL A 66 4.26 3.07 -4.39
N SER A 67 3.97 2.61 -5.60
CA SER A 67 4.90 1.79 -6.37
C SER A 67 6.01 2.58 -7.05
N MET A 68 5.77 3.85 -7.44
CA MET A 68 6.76 4.71 -8.09
C MET A 68 8.07 4.83 -7.28
N GLY A 69 7.98 4.85 -5.95
CA GLY A 69 9.13 5.01 -5.07
C GLY A 69 9.87 3.72 -4.71
N LEU A 70 9.29 2.54 -4.97
CA LEU A 70 9.81 1.27 -4.47
C LEU A 70 11.20 0.95 -5.02
N ILE A 71 11.40 1.07 -6.34
CA ILE A 71 12.68 0.70 -6.98
C ILE A 71 13.42 1.96 -7.48
N ALA A 72 12.69 2.96 -7.96
CA ALA A 72 13.29 4.18 -8.51
C ALA A 72 14.12 4.95 -7.48
N ARG A 73 13.71 4.92 -6.20
CA ARG A 73 14.41 5.65 -5.13
C ARG A 73 15.79 5.06 -4.84
N GLU A 74 15.94 3.74 -4.90
CA GLU A 74 17.25 3.09 -4.70
C GLU A 74 18.16 3.25 -5.91
N ASN A 75 17.59 3.33 -7.11
CA ASN A 75 18.35 3.70 -8.31
C ASN A 75 18.85 5.15 -8.25
N ASN A 76 18.04 6.08 -7.75
CA ASN A 76 18.40 7.49 -7.71
C ASN A 76 19.49 7.80 -6.65
N ILE A 77 19.47 7.09 -5.52
CA ILE A 77 20.41 7.29 -4.39
C ILE A 77 21.72 6.48 -4.57
N GLY A 78 21.81 5.65 -5.63
CA GLY A 78 22.98 4.80 -5.87
C GLY A 78 23.09 3.58 -4.94
N THR A 79 22.10 3.34 -4.08
CA THR A 79 22.07 2.17 -3.18
C THR A 79 21.90 0.85 -3.92
N MET A 80 21.46 0.88 -5.18
CA MET A 80 21.38 -0.30 -6.05
C MET A 80 22.76 -0.96 -6.22
N GLU A 81 23.84 -0.18 -6.28
CA GLU A 81 25.21 -0.70 -6.43
C GLU A 81 25.65 -1.45 -5.16
N THR A 82 25.36 -0.91 -3.98
CA THR A 82 25.63 -1.57 -2.70
C THR A 82 24.80 -2.85 -2.53
N ILE A 83 23.56 -2.88 -3.01
CA ILE A 83 22.72 -4.08 -2.95
C ILE A 83 23.23 -5.16 -3.91
N SER A 84 23.80 -4.77 -5.05
CA SER A 84 24.34 -5.71 -6.05
C SER A 84 25.62 -6.43 -5.58
N THR A 85 26.36 -5.85 -4.64
CA THR A 85 27.56 -6.46 -4.06
C THR A 85 27.27 -7.39 -2.86
N LEU A 86 26.05 -7.32 -2.32
CA LEU A 86 25.57 -8.24 -1.30
C LEU A 86 25.16 -9.59 -1.94
N PRO A 87 25.27 -10.73 -1.22
CA PRO A 87 24.87 -12.04 -1.72
C PRO A 87 23.32 -12.19 -1.71
N LEU A 88 22.63 -11.30 -2.43
CA LEU A 88 21.19 -11.21 -2.53
C LEU A 88 20.77 -11.47 -3.98
N SER A 89 19.84 -12.40 -4.19
CA SER A 89 19.26 -12.60 -5.52
C SER A 89 18.36 -11.42 -5.89
N THR A 90 18.50 -10.90 -7.10
CA THR A 90 17.61 -9.86 -7.66
C THR A 90 16.14 -10.25 -7.59
N PHE A 91 15.84 -11.56 -7.73
CA PHE A 91 14.47 -12.07 -7.64
C PHE A 91 13.91 -11.99 -6.21
N GLU A 92 14.71 -12.33 -5.20
CA GLU A 92 14.31 -12.19 -3.78
C GLU A 92 14.05 -10.72 -3.41
N PHE A 93 14.81 -9.81 -3.99
CA PHE A 93 14.65 -8.37 -3.79
C PHE A 93 13.36 -7.83 -4.39
N VAL A 94 13.07 -8.16 -5.66
CA VAL A 94 11.84 -7.73 -6.34
C VAL A 94 10.60 -8.28 -5.64
N ILE A 95 10.60 -9.56 -5.27
CA ILE A 95 9.47 -10.18 -4.57
C ILE A 95 9.25 -9.56 -3.18
N GLY A 96 10.32 -9.29 -2.43
CA GLY A 96 10.20 -8.67 -1.11
C GLY A 96 9.51 -7.30 -1.16
N LYS A 97 9.87 -6.48 -2.15
CA LYS A 97 9.25 -5.17 -2.38
C LYS A 97 7.81 -5.26 -2.87
N PHE A 98 7.55 -6.17 -3.81
CA PHE A 98 6.20 -6.41 -4.31
C PHE A 98 5.26 -6.84 -3.17
N LEU A 99 5.68 -7.80 -2.34
CA LEU A 99 4.89 -8.29 -1.20
C LEU A 99 4.62 -7.16 -0.19
N ALA A 100 5.58 -6.27 0.06
CA ALA A 100 5.40 -5.15 0.98
C ALA A 100 4.35 -4.17 0.45
N GLY A 101 4.41 -3.80 -0.83
CA GLY A 101 3.39 -2.95 -1.46
C GLY A 101 2.01 -3.62 -1.47
N PHE A 102 1.96 -4.90 -1.81
CA PHE A 102 0.73 -5.70 -1.77
C PHE A 102 0.10 -5.75 -0.38
N CYS A 103 0.92 -5.92 0.67
CA CYS A 103 0.46 -5.92 2.06
C CYS A 103 -0.13 -4.57 2.45
N LEU A 104 0.46 -3.45 2.01
CA LEU A 104 -0.06 -2.11 2.27
C LEU A 104 -1.43 -1.90 1.63
N ILE A 105 -1.60 -2.35 0.38
CA ILE A 105 -2.88 -2.34 -0.33
C ILE A 105 -3.92 -3.18 0.44
N MET A 106 -3.57 -4.40 0.84
CA MET A 106 -4.46 -5.27 1.62
C MET A 106 -4.83 -4.66 2.97
N LEU A 107 -3.90 -3.96 3.63
CA LEU A 107 -4.17 -3.27 4.89
C LEU A 107 -5.17 -2.11 4.68
N GLY A 108 -5.08 -1.39 3.56
CA GLY A 108 -6.08 -0.42 3.16
C GLY A 108 -7.47 -1.04 2.99
N LEU A 109 -7.58 -2.16 2.25
CA LEU A 109 -8.84 -2.88 2.08
C LEU A 109 -9.42 -3.37 3.41
N LEU A 110 -8.58 -3.89 4.30
CA LEU A 110 -9.01 -4.34 5.63
C LEU A 110 -9.51 -3.19 6.50
N ALA A 111 -8.93 -2.00 6.37
CA ALA A 111 -9.41 -0.82 7.08
C ALA A 111 -10.86 -0.50 6.71
N THR A 112 -11.30 -0.86 5.51
CA THR A 112 -12.70 -0.69 5.10
C THR A 112 -13.66 -1.64 5.80
N SER A 113 -13.21 -2.82 6.24
CA SER A 113 -14.05 -3.79 6.97
C SER A 113 -14.35 -3.38 8.41
N ILE A 114 -13.71 -2.32 8.93
CA ILE A 114 -13.90 -1.82 10.30
C ILE A 114 -15.15 -0.91 10.41
N HIS A 115 -15.73 -0.50 9.26
CA HIS A 115 -16.94 0.32 9.16
C HIS A 115 -18.18 -0.53 8.88
#